data_AF-A0A3B3HV49-F1
#
_entry.id   AF-A0A3B3HV49-F1
#
_cell.length_a   1.000
_cell.length_b   1.000
_cell.length_c   1.000
_cell.angle_alpha   90.00
_cell.angle_beta   90.00
_cell.angle_gamma   90.00
#
_symmetry.space_group_name_H-M   'P 1'
#
loop_
_entity.id
_entity.type
_entity.pdbx_description
1 polymer ?
#
loop_
_entity_poly.entity_id
_entity_poly.type
_entity_poly.pdbx_seq_one_letter_code
_entity_poly.pdbx_strand_id
1 'polypeptide(L)'
;QRLALMEKSPGENGSTYVLIFHPHVSTPLDPFQLNFHFYNGTKPAGATKENFMKLSSFCCVIPLQIASIEQMISEKTAEAAQFERAPRRVCSIPNNFSGPDVLGVVGHLALIEDDEAARVISWHLRGDMDCVITRTTEAARSIYADTHGNQQVMPLDSISNYTAERPLPHTKNGRALFAPAGNPVYARHLLICPKEKQICDTVFKNLLGETIVMDDLNSATNYRREVLRNQAFCPTILTRDGNRVSAKGKFGGSQNKAPRIEGLQVFSAPFPKRYYALKEETDMLLEYFAALTKKEKAEEEQRNHLKTLESPEMMQKQEQVTQMKMQLQEIEKQLGEIFFCPAAVMDGKNQIVFCLFFFLTAPSCPNPPPPPPPPTAFSETHQNLLTLRKKTLKKNRMVKKKIEWY
;
A
#
# COMPACT_ATOMS: atom_id res chain seq x y z
N GLN A 1 -9.92 3.19 -4.97
CA GLN A 1 -11.18 2.63 -5.50
C GLN A 1 -10.86 1.31 -6.19
N ARG A 2 -11.52 0.20 -5.84
CA ARG A 2 -11.31 -1.09 -6.50
C ARG A 2 -12.12 -1.09 -7.80
N LEU A 3 -11.44 -1.17 -8.96
CA LEU A 3 -12.09 -1.38 -10.26
C LEU A 3 -12.69 -2.79 -10.28
N ALA A 4 -13.99 -2.89 -10.02
CA ALA A 4 -14.73 -4.14 -10.19
C ALA A 4 -15.34 -4.14 -11.60
N LEU A 5 -14.98 -5.14 -12.41
CA LEU A 5 -15.73 -5.46 -13.64
C LEU A 5 -17.14 -5.90 -13.20
N MET A 6 -18.14 -5.05 -13.42
CA MET A 6 -19.53 -5.40 -13.15
C MET A 6 -19.94 -6.60 -14.00
N GLU A 7 -20.62 -7.56 -13.39
CA GLU A 7 -21.06 -8.84 -14.00
C GLU A 7 -22.07 -8.67 -15.16
N LYS A 8 -22.39 -7.43 -15.55
CA LYS A 8 -23.25 -7.04 -16.67
C LYS A 8 -22.81 -5.70 -17.27
N SER A 9 -21.51 -5.55 -17.52
CA SER A 9 -21.00 -4.36 -18.23
C SER A 9 -21.69 -4.26 -19.61
N PRO A 10 -22.18 -3.08 -20.06
CA PRO A 10 -22.86 -2.89 -21.35
C PRO A 10 -21.91 -3.01 -22.55
N GLY A 11 -20.79 -3.72 -22.39
CA GLY A 11 -19.77 -3.85 -23.40
C GLY A 11 -20.29 -4.59 -24.62
N GLU A 12 -20.18 -3.96 -25.79
CA GLU A 12 -20.41 -4.63 -27.08
C GLU A 12 -19.37 -5.74 -27.30
N ASN A 13 -19.85 -6.92 -27.71
CA ASN A 13 -19.03 -8.10 -27.96
C ASN A 13 -18.10 -7.86 -29.16
N GLY A 14 -16.80 -8.05 -28.98
CA GLY A 14 -15.77 -7.79 -29.99
C GLY A 14 -15.22 -6.36 -29.99
N SER A 15 -15.77 -5.46 -29.17
CA SER A 15 -15.30 -4.08 -29.06
C SER A 15 -14.05 -3.98 -28.16
N THR A 16 -13.18 -3.04 -28.51
CA THR A 16 -11.95 -2.72 -27.76
C THR A 16 -12.20 -1.50 -26.89
N TYR A 17 -11.90 -1.59 -25.61
CA TYR A 17 -12.02 -0.49 -24.66
C TYR A 17 -10.63 -0.05 -24.23
N VAL A 18 -10.44 1.27 -24.12
CA VAL A 18 -9.19 1.87 -23.67
C VAL A 18 -9.45 2.55 -22.32
N LEU A 19 -8.80 2.06 -21.26
CA LEU A 19 -8.74 2.79 -20.00
C LEU A 19 -7.56 3.74 -20.07
N ILE A 20 -7.83 5.04 -19.96
CA ILE A 20 -6.82 6.08 -19.92
C ILE A 20 -6.67 6.53 -18.47
N PHE A 21 -5.46 6.48 -17.97
CA PHE A 21 -5.15 6.85 -16.61
C PHE A 21 -4.13 7.97 -16.61
N HIS A 22 -4.50 9.07 -15.96
CA HIS A 22 -3.69 10.27 -15.92
C HIS A 22 -2.87 10.26 -14.63
N PRO A 23 -1.53 10.22 -14.71
CA PRO A 23 -0.68 10.32 -13.52
C PRO A 23 -0.82 11.73 -12.91
N HIS A 24 -1.09 11.80 -11.62
CA HIS A 24 -1.24 13.06 -10.90
C HIS A 24 0.07 13.40 -10.18
N VAL A 25 1.04 13.92 -10.94
CA VAL A 25 2.36 14.34 -10.45
C VAL A 25 2.66 15.78 -10.90
N SER A 26 3.55 16.47 -10.18
CA SER A 26 3.95 17.86 -10.43
C SER A 26 4.54 18.11 -11.82
N THR A 27 5.02 17.05 -12.47
CA THR A 27 5.55 17.08 -13.84
C THR A 27 4.56 16.42 -14.78
N PRO A 28 4.17 17.03 -15.91
CA PRO A 28 3.22 16.42 -16.84
C PRO A 28 3.84 15.15 -17.43
N LEU A 29 3.27 14.00 -17.08
CA LEU A 29 3.61 12.69 -17.64
C LEU A 29 2.51 12.25 -18.59
N ASP A 30 2.90 11.53 -19.64
CA ASP A 30 1.95 11.01 -20.61
C ASP A 30 0.95 10.02 -19.97
N PRO A 31 -0.35 10.11 -20.28
CA PRO A 31 -1.36 9.21 -19.74
C PRO A 31 -1.06 7.76 -20.07
N PHE A 32 -1.20 6.86 -19.09
CA PHE A 32 -1.06 5.43 -19.35
C PHE A 32 -2.37 4.87 -19.89
N GLN A 33 -2.29 4.14 -21.01
CA GLN A 33 -3.44 3.51 -21.65
C GLN A 33 -3.39 1.99 -21.48
N LEU A 34 -4.50 1.40 -21.04
CA LEU A 34 -4.70 -0.04 -20.93
C LEU A 34 -5.85 -0.45 -21.86
N ASN A 35 -5.52 -1.22 -22.89
CA ASN A 35 -6.49 -1.74 -23.84
C ASN A 35 -6.99 -3.10 -23.36
N PHE A 36 -8.31 -3.30 -23.36
CA PHE A 36 -8.89 -4.61 -23.12
C PHE A 36 -10.03 -4.89 -24.11
N HIS A 37 -10.16 -6.15 -24.49
CA HIS A 37 -11.21 -6.60 -25.41
C HIS A 37 -12.31 -7.31 -24.64
N PHE A 38 -13.57 -6.98 -24.95
CA PHE A 38 -14.72 -7.65 -24.36
C PHE A 38 -15.20 -8.78 -25.27
N TYR A 39 -15.20 -10.03 -24.76
CA TYR A 39 -15.70 -11.21 -25.49
C TYR A 39 -16.76 -11.95 -24.67
N ASN A 40 -17.97 -12.08 -25.21
CA ASN A 40 -19.11 -12.68 -24.52
C ASN A 40 -19.27 -14.20 -24.77
N GLY A 41 -18.16 -14.91 -25.02
CA GLY A 41 -18.14 -16.36 -25.17
C GLY A 41 -18.39 -16.92 -26.58
N THR A 42 -18.76 -16.10 -27.57
CA THR A 42 -18.81 -16.50 -28.99
C THR A 42 -17.63 -15.89 -29.74
N LYS A 43 -16.66 -16.71 -30.17
CA LYS A 43 -15.55 -16.24 -31.03
C LYS A 43 -16.16 -15.61 -32.30
N PRO A 44 -15.86 -14.35 -32.64
CA PRO A 44 -16.28 -13.79 -33.90
C PRO A 44 -15.54 -14.51 -35.03
N ALA A 45 -16.30 -15.07 -35.97
CA ALA A 45 -15.76 -15.50 -37.25
C ALA A 45 -15.28 -14.24 -37.99
N GLY A 46 -13.97 -13.98 -37.97
CA GLY A 46 -13.37 -12.84 -38.68
C GLY A 46 -12.65 -11.81 -37.83
N ALA A 47 -12.00 -12.17 -36.71
CA ALA A 47 -10.97 -11.30 -36.14
C ALA A 47 -9.77 -11.21 -37.11
N THR A 48 -9.82 -10.27 -38.05
CA THR A 48 -8.80 -10.04 -39.06
C THR A 48 -7.50 -9.51 -38.44
N LYS A 49 -6.37 -9.99 -38.99
CA LYS A 49 -4.98 -9.68 -38.62
C LYS A 49 -4.66 -8.18 -38.50
N GLU A 50 -5.47 -7.30 -39.10
CA GLU A 50 -5.25 -5.84 -39.11
C GLU A 50 -5.43 -5.17 -37.73
N ASN A 51 -6.31 -5.68 -36.86
CA ASN A 51 -6.46 -5.12 -35.50
C ASN A 51 -5.25 -5.45 -34.60
N PHE A 52 -4.50 -6.51 -34.92
CA PHE A 52 -3.30 -6.92 -34.17
C PHE A 52 -2.05 -6.16 -34.61
N MET A 53 -1.94 -5.73 -35.88
CA MET A 53 -0.82 -4.91 -36.34
C MET A 53 -0.82 -3.49 -35.76
N LYS A 54 -1.98 -2.94 -35.37
CA LYS A 54 -2.03 -1.63 -34.68
C LYS A 54 -1.41 -1.63 -33.29
N LEU A 55 -1.26 -2.79 -32.63
CA LEU A 55 -0.52 -2.90 -31.38
C LEU A 55 1.01 -2.80 -31.57
N SER A 56 1.55 -3.09 -32.76
CA SER A 56 3.01 -3.08 -32.97
C SER A 56 3.61 -1.67 -32.97
N SER A 57 2.84 -0.65 -33.37
CA SER A 57 3.27 0.75 -33.33
C SER A 57 3.38 1.31 -31.90
N PHE A 58 2.77 0.66 -30.91
CA PHE A 58 2.83 1.05 -29.49
C PHE A 58 4.05 0.45 -28.76
N CYS A 59 4.68 -0.60 -29.32
CA CYS A 59 5.80 -1.30 -28.69
C CYS A 59 7.09 -0.46 -28.57
N CYS A 60 7.31 0.53 -29.44
CA CYS A 60 8.52 1.36 -29.37
C CYS A 60 8.45 2.48 -28.32
N VAL A 61 7.26 2.77 -27.76
CA VAL A 61 7.05 3.93 -26.87
C VAL A 61 7.36 3.56 -25.41
N ILE A 62 7.10 2.32 -25.02
CA ILE A 62 7.21 1.86 -23.62
C ILE A 62 8.66 1.81 -23.12
N PRO A 63 9.65 1.27 -23.88
CA PRO A 63 11.04 1.24 -23.42
C PRO A 63 11.66 2.64 -23.27
N LEU A 64 11.30 3.58 -24.16
CA LEU A 64 11.74 4.97 -24.09
C LEU A 64 11.13 5.70 -22.88
N GLN A 65 9.87 5.40 -22.56
CA GLN A 65 9.17 5.95 -21.40
C GLN A 65 9.76 5.44 -20.08
N ILE A 66 10.12 4.15 -20.01
CA ILE A 66 10.79 3.55 -18.83
C ILE A 66 12.13 4.23 -18.56
N ALA A 67 12.98 4.38 -19.57
CA ALA A 67 14.29 5.04 -19.43
C ALA A 67 14.17 6.51 -18.97
N SER A 68 13.16 7.25 -19.47
CA SER A 68 12.89 8.62 -19.04
C SER A 68 12.50 8.70 -17.56
N ILE A 69 11.72 7.73 -17.06
CA ILE A 69 11.28 7.71 -15.66
C ILE A 69 12.43 7.33 -14.73
N GLU A 70 13.29 6.38 -15.13
CA GLU A 70 14.51 6.05 -14.39
C GLU A 70 15.41 7.28 -14.23
N GLN A 71 15.55 8.08 -15.29
CA GLN A 71 16.29 9.34 -15.22
C GLN A 71 15.65 10.30 -14.21
N MET A 72 14.32 10.49 -14.26
CA MET A 72 13.62 11.36 -13.30
C MET A 72 13.75 10.89 -11.85
N ILE A 73 13.69 9.58 -11.60
CA ILE A 73 13.91 8.99 -10.28
C ILE A 73 15.34 9.28 -9.82
N SER A 74 16.33 9.07 -10.68
CA SER A 74 17.74 9.33 -10.39
C SER A 74 17.98 10.82 -10.05
N GLU A 75 17.43 11.73 -10.84
CA GLU A 75 17.55 13.18 -10.62
C GLU A 75 16.93 13.61 -9.29
N LYS A 76 15.69 13.17 -9.00
CA LYS A 76 15.00 13.51 -7.75
C LYS A 76 15.68 12.89 -6.53
N THR A 77 16.20 11.67 -6.65
CA THR A 77 16.98 11.01 -5.60
C THR A 77 18.29 11.75 -5.34
N ALA A 78 18.97 12.20 -6.40
CA ALA A 78 20.19 12.99 -6.29
C ALA A 78 19.93 14.35 -5.62
N GLU A 79 18.81 15.01 -5.94
CA GLU A 79 18.38 16.23 -5.29
C GLU A 79 18.05 16.00 -3.80
N ALA A 80 17.32 14.94 -3.45
CA ALA A 80 17.04 14.57 -2.08
C ALA A 80 18.34 14.33 -1.27
N ALA A 81 19.33 13.66 -1.87
CA ALA A 81 20.63 13.41 -1.26
C ALA A 81 21.44 14.71 -1.00
N GLN A 82 21.16 15.81 -1.70
CA GLN A 82 21.79 17.10 -1.39
C GLN A 82 21.30 17.64 -0.04
N PHE A 83 20.00 17.49 0.27
CA PHE A 83 19.46 17.90 1.57
C PHE A 83 20.01 17.06 2.73
N GLU A 84 20.33 15.78 2.49
CA GLU A 84 20.94 14.90 3.50
C GLU A 84 22.39 15.27 3.82
N ARG A 85 23.13 15.77 2.82
CA ARG A 85 24.51 16.24 2.97
C ARG A 85 24.61 17.66 3.51
N ALA A 86 23.56 18.46 3.38
CA ALA A 86 23.53 19.83 3.87
C ALA A 86 23.72 19.85 5.41
N PRO A 87 24.52 20.80 5.94
CA PRO A 87 24.70 20.92 7.38
C PRO A 87 23.36 21.26 8.05
N ARG A 88 22.99 20.46 9.05
CA ARG A 88 21.77 20.65 9.84
C ARG A 88 22.05 20.37 11.31
N ARG A 89 21.24 20.93 12.18
CA ARG A 89 21.26 20.55 13.59
C ARG A 89 20.87 19.07 13.74
N VAL A 90 21.75 18.30 14.38
CA VAL A 90 21.53 16.90 14.73
C VAL A 90 21.69 16.74 16.23
N CYS A 91 20.80 15.96 16.84
CA CYS A 91 20.88 15.59 18.24
C CYS A 91 22.13 14.74 18.48
N SER A 92 23.00 15.20 19.38
CA SER A 92 24.27 14.57 19.73
C SER A 92 24.16 13.50 20.82
N ILE A 93 22.95 13.24 21.33
CA ILE A 93 22.72 12.25 22.38
C ILE A 93 22.92 10.84 21.80
N PRO A 94 23.70 9.96 22.45
CA PRO A 94 23.84 8.58 22.02
C PRO A 94 22.48 7.85 21.99
N ASN A 95 22.19 7.13 20.91
CA ASN A 95 20.97 6.35 20.79
C ASN A 95 21.30 4.86 20.85
N ASN A 96 21.59 4.36 22.05
CA ASN A 96 22.05 2.98 22.27
C ASN A 96 20.90 2.00 22.59
N PHE A 97 19.66 2.49 22.68
CA PHE A 97 18.51 1.70 23.10
C PHE A 97 17.60 1.43 21.91
N SER A 98 17.37 0.16 21.62
CA SER A 98 16.50 -0.29 20.55
C SER A 98 15.80 -1.58 20.95
N GLY A 99 14.53 -1.72 20.57
CA GLY A 99 13.74 -2.92 20.86
C GLY A 99 12.29 -2.70 20.44
N PRO A 100 11.47 -3.77 20.40
CA PRO A 100 10.07 -3.67 20.01
C PRO A 100 9.26 -2.75 20.95
N ASP A 101 9.57 -2.79 22.25
CA ASP A 101 8.90 -2.00 23.29
C ASP A 101 9.64 -0.70 23.63
N VAL A 102 10.71 -0.35 22.90
CA VAL A 102 11.48 0.88 23.10
C VAL A 102 11.16 1.86 21.98
N LEU A 103 10.59 3.02 22.32
CA LEU A 103 10.31 4.06 21.33
C LEU A 103 11.57 4.81 20.92
N GLY A 104 12.44 5.06 21.90
CA GLY A 104 13.71 5.76 21.74
C GLY A 104 13.97 6.75 22.87
N VAL A 105 15.07 7.48 22.74
CA VAL A 105 15.50 8.52 23.68
C VAL A 105 14.79 9.84 23.38
N VAL A 106 14.37 10.60 24.41
CA VAL A 106 13.61 11.87 24.28
C VAL A 106 14.17 12.80 23.20
N GLY A 107 15.49 13.06 23.22
CA GLY A 107 16.14 13.96 22.26
C GLY A 107 16.05 13.55 20.78
N HIS A 108 15.73 12.28 20.49
CA HIS A 108 15.56 11.75 19.13
C HIS A 108 14.10 11.55 18.73
N LEU A 109 13.14 11.71 19.66
CA LEU A 109 11.72 11.48 19.38
C LEU A 109 11.04 12.66 18.68
N ALA A 110 11.58 13.88 18.86
CA ALA A 110 11.05 15.10 18.28
C ALA A 110 12.10 15.91 17.53
N LEU A 111 11.62 16.69 16.57
CA LEU A 111 12.38 17.65 15.79
C LEU A 111 11.82 19.06 16.04
N ILE A 112 12.66 20.08 15.94
CA ILE A 112 12.26 21.48 16.07
C ILE A 112 12.88 22.29 14.95
N GLU A 113 12.04 23.00 14.19
CA GLU A 113 12.45 23.85 13.06
C GLU A 113 13.14 25.14 13.52
N ASP A 114 12.55 25.85 14.49
CA ASP A 114 13.06 27.11 15.04
C ASP A 114 14.30 26.88 15.92
N ASP A 115 15.43 27.46 15.54
CA ASP A 115 16.74 27.28 16.20
C ASP A 115 16.78 27.81 17.63
N GLU A 116 16.17 28.96 17.86
CA GLU A 116 16.15 29.57 19.19
C GLU A 116 15.18 28.82 20.11
N ALA A 117 14.03 28.39 19.57
CA ALA A 117 13.12 27.52 20.29
C ALA A 117 13.79 26.18 20.65
N ALA A 118 14.51 25.56 19.71
CA ALA A 118 15.22 24.31 19.95
C ALA A 118 16.25 24.46 21.07
N ARG A 119 17.03 25.54 21.05
CA ARG A 119 18.02 25.86 22.09
C ARG A 119 17.38 25.96 23.47
N VAL A 120 16.30 26.72 23.63
CA VAL A 120 15.69 26.96 24.95
C VAL A 120 14.86 25.80 25.45
N ILE A 121 14.15 25.08 24.57
CA ILE A 121 13.37 23.89 24.93
C ILE A 121 14.33 22.76 25.35
N SER A 122 15.38 22.49 24.57
CA SER A 122 16.38 21.48 24.95
C SER A 122 17.13 21.82 26.22
N TRP A 123 17.46 23.11 26.43
CA TRP A 123 18.04 23.53 27.72
C TRP A 123 17.07 23.35 28.88
N HIS A 124 15.78 23.66 28.68
CA HIS A 124 14.76 23.48 29.71
C HIS A 124 14.59 22.01 30.10
N LEU A 125 14.64 21.11 29.12
CA LEU A 125 14.54 19.66 29.26
C LEU A 125 15.87 18.96 29.49
N ARG A 126 16.99 19.68 29.69
CA ARG A 126 18.34 19.08 29.68
C ARG A 126 18.46 17.82 30.56
N GLY A 127 17.77 17.80 31.70
CA GLY A 127 17.80 16.66 32.64
C GLY A 127 16.98 15.45 32.22
N ASP A 128 16.13 15.57 31.20
CA ASP A 128 15.23 14.53 30.69
C ASP A 128 15.56 14.13 29.23
N MET A 129 16.49 14.83 28.57
CA MET A 129 16.78 14.67 27.14
C MET A 129 17.34 13.28 26.79
N ASP A 130 18.04 12.64 27.72
CA ASP A 130 18.61 11.30 27.61
C ASP A 130 17.72 10.19 28.19
N CYS A 131 16.52 10.53 28.67
CA CYS A 131 15.55 9.57 29.17
C CYS A 131 15.04 8.65 28.05
N VAL A 132 14.95 7.35 28.34
CA VAL A 132 14.48 6.33 27.39
C VAL A 132 12.98 6.13 27.56
N ILE A 133 12.24 6.30 26.47
CA ILE A 133 10.80 6.08 26.45
C ILE A 133 10.49 4.65 26.01
N THR A 134 9.72 3.93 26.81
CA THR A 134 9.26 2.57 26.50
C THR A 134 7.73 2.50 26.42
N ARG A 135 7.20 1.49 25.75
CA ARG A 135 5.75 1.23 25.69
C ARG A 135 5.23 0.69 27.02
N THR A 136 6.00 -0.20 27.65
CA THR A 136 5.60 -0.92 28.86
C THR A 136 6.53 -0.63 30.04
N THR A 137 5.98 -0.76 31.25
CA THR A 137 6.74 -0.68 32.50
C THR A 137 7.76 -1.79 32.63
N GLU A 138 7.49 -2.99 32.11
CA GLU A 138 8.41 -4.12 32.12
C GLU A 138 9.68 -3.81 31.33
N ALA A 139 9.56 -3.25 30.13
CA ALA A 139 10.69 -2.85 29.30
C ALA A 139 11.52 -1.75 29.99
N ALA A 140 10.87 -0.76 30.61
CA ALA A 140 11.55 0.27 31.39
C ALA A 140 12.36 -0.34 32.56
N ARG A 141 11.75 -1.27 33.30
CA ARG A 141 12.42 -1.94 34.42
C ARG A 141 13.62 -2.79 33.98
N SER A 142 13.53 -3.45 32.83
CA SER A 142 14.67 -4.19 32.26
C SER A 142 15.85 -3.25 32.01
N ILE A 143 15.62 -2.14 31.30
CA ILE A 143 16.68 -1.16 31.00
C ILE A 143 17.25 -0.55 32.29
N TYR A 144 16.39 -0.23 33.26
CA TYR A 144 16.82 0.26 34.56
C TYR A 144 17.73 -0.75 35.28
N ALA A 145 17.37 -2.04 35.29
CA ALA A 145 18.18 -3.08 35.89
C ALA A 145 19.52 -3.27 35.17
N ASP A 146 19.50 -3.35 33.83
CA ASP A 146 20.69 -3.57 33.00
C ASP A 146 21.70 -2.42 33.13
N THR A 147 21.21 -1.20 33.33
CA THR A 147 22.03 0.00 33.54
C THR A 147 22.36 0.28 35.00
N HIS A 148 22.02 -0.64 35.92
CA HIS A 148 22.24 -0.50 37.36
C HIS A 148 21.60 0.78 37.95
N GLY A 149 20.46 1.18 37.40
CA GLY A 149 19.69 2.36 37.80
C GLY A 149 20.24 3.70 37.31
N ASN A 150 21.31 3.71 36.52
CA ASN A 150 21.90 4.96 36.02
C ASN A 150 21.09 5.59 34.87
N GLN A 151 20.38 4.77 34.09
CA GLN A 151 19.58 5.26 32.97
C GLN A 151 18.19 5.70 33.44
N GLN A 152 17.81 6.94 33.10
CA GLN A 152 16.43 7.39 33.24
C GLN A 152 15.53 6.69 32.22
N VAL A 153 14.38 6.22 32.68
CA VAL A 153 13.39 5.52 31.87
C VAL A 153 12.00 6.06 32.16
N MET A 154 11.14 6.13 31.14
CA MET A 154 9.77 6.59 31.26
C MET A 154 8.83 5.68 30.44
N PRO A 155 8.05 4.81 31.10
CA PRO A 155 7.13 3.92 30.40
C PRO A 155 5.80 4.62 30.11
N LEU A 156 5.31 4.51 28.87
CA LEU A 156 4.08 5.15 28.41
C LEU A 156 2.84 4.70 29.17
N ASP A 157 2.77 3.43 29.57
CA ASP A 157 1.65 2.87 30.34
C ASP A 157 1.51 3.46 31.75
N SER A 158 2.53 4.18 32.23
CA SER A 158 2.50 4.93 33.50
C SER A 158 2.07 6.39 33.34
N ILE A 159 1.91 6.89 32.11
CA ILE A 159 1.55 8.27 31.81
C ILE A 159 0.03 8.39 31.66
N SER A 160 -0.55 9.43 32.26
CA SER A 160 -1.99 9.71 32.09
C SER A 160 -2.28 10.13 30.64
N ASN A 161 -3.09 9.33 29.95
CA ASN A 161 -3.52 9.57 28.57
C ASN A 161 -4.63 10.64 28.44
N TYR A 162 -5.18 11.14 29.55
CA TYR A 162 -6.35 12.01 29.54
C TYR A 162 -6.01 13.45 29.87
N THR A 163 -6.04 14.32 28.87
CA THR A 163 -6.18 15.76 29.09
C THR A 163 -6.67 16.45 27.83
N ALA A 164 -7.86 17.06 27.89
CA ALA A 164 -8.34 17.95 26.83
C ALA A 164 -7.31 19.05 26.53
N GLU A 165 -7.18 19.43 25.26
CA GLU A 165 -6.37 20.59 24.89
C GLU A 165 -6.88 21.83 25.59
N ARG A 166 -5.98 22.53 26.28
CA ARG A 166 -6.28 23.80 26.93
C ARG A 166 -5.79 24.94 26.04
N PRO A 167 -6.62 25.98 25.84
CA PRO A 167 -6.18 27.18 25.14
C PRO A 167 -5.12 27.92 25.98
N LEU A 168 -4.33 28.77 25.31
CA LEU A 168 -3.34 29.61 25.97
C LEU A 168 -3.99 30.48 27.07
N PRO A 169 -3.28 30.81 28.16
CA PRO A 169 -3.86 31.52 29.31
C PRO A 169 -4.54 32.86 29.01
N HIS A 170 -4.18 33.53 27.91
CA HIS A 170 -4.82 34.76 27.46
C HIS A 170 -6.16 34.54 26.74
N THR A 171 -6.59 33.29 26.53
CA THR A 171 -7.85 32.94 25.85
C THR A 171 -8.78 32.18 26.81
N LYS A 172 -10.03 32.63 26.92
CA LYS A 172 -11.07 31.99 27.75
C LYS A 172 -12.37 31.91 26.96
N ASN A 173 -12.98 30.73 26.90
CA ASN A 173 -14.22 30.47 26.14
C ASN A 173 -14.15 30.95 24.67
N GLY A 174 -13.01 30.73 24.02
CA GLY A 174 -12.77 31.13 22.62
C GLY A 174 -12.58 32.64 22.40
N ARG A 175 -12.52 33.45 23.47
CA ARG A 175 -12.26 34.90 23.39
C ARG A 175 -10.91 35.24 24.00
N ALA A 176 -10.15 36.10 23.33
CA ALA A 176 -8.93 36.67 23.89
C ALA A 176 -9.28 37.66 25.01
N LEU A 177 -8.73 37.42 26.20
CA LEU A 177 -8.84 38.29 27.38
C LEU A 177 -8.02 39.58 27.20
N PHE A 178 -6.90 39.48 26.50
CA PHE A 178 -6.04 40.58 26.11
C PHE A 178 -5.22 40.18 24.86
N ALA A 179 -4.67 41.15 24.15
CA ALA A 179 -3.79 40.92 23.01
C ALA A 179 -2.34 40.74 23.48
N PRO A 180 -1.75 39.53 23.39
CA PRO A 180 -0.39 39.33 23.85
C PRO A 180 0.65 39.79 22.82
N ALA A 181 1.71 40.44 23.29
CA ALA A 181 2.92 40.67 22.51
C ALA A 181 3.84 39.43 22.54
N GLY A 182 4.78 39.33 21.60
CA GLY A 182 5.83 38.31 21.61
C GLY A 182 5.37 36.88 21.28
N ASN A 183 4.30 36.75 20.50
CA ASN A 183 3.83 35.50 19.86
C ASN A 183 3.84 34.26 20.79
N PRO A 184 3.04 34.25 21.87
CA PRO A 184 3.01 33.11 22.78
C PRO A 184 2.51 31.85 22.09
N VAL A 185 3.30 30.78 22.17
CA VAL A 185 2.96 29.45 21.66
C VAL A 185 3.33 28.39 22.69
N TYR A 186 2.56 27.32 22.80
CA TYR A 186 2.98 26.21 23.67
C TYR A 186 4.23 25.53 23.11
N ALA A 187 5.22 25.27 23.97
CA ALA A 187 6.48 24.64 23.58
C ALA A 187 6.27 23.30 22.84
N ARG A 188 5.30 22.50 23.31
CA ARG A 188 4.94 21.21 22.69
C ARG A 188 4.43 21.36 21.24
N HIS A 189 3.83 22.49 20.87
CA HIS A 189 3.33 22.71 19.50
C HIS A 189 4.45 23.05 18.51
N LEU A 190 5.66 23.36 18.99
CA LEU A 190 6.85 23.54 18.16
C LEU A 190 7.57 22.22 17.86
N LEU A 191 7.14 21.12 18.49
CA LEU A 191 7.72 19.80 18.30
C LEU A 191 7.09 19.10 17.09
N ILE A 192 7.92 18.45 16.29
CA ILE A 192 7.52 17.59 15.18
C ILE A 192 7.93 16.16 15.52
N CYS A 193 6.96 15.27 15.73
CA CYS A 193 7.17 13.85 16.00
C CYS A 193 6.98 13.02 14.71
N PRO A 194 8.05 12.56 14.01
CA PRO A 194 7.92 11.95 12.68
C PRO A 194 7.33 10.53 12.71
N LYS A 195 7.60 9.76 13.76
CA LYS A 195 7.17 8.36 13.88
C LYS A 195 5.71 8.26 14.33
N GLU A 196 5.41 8.83 15.50
CA GLU A 196 4.11 8.69 16.14
C GLU A 196 3.71 10.04 16.74
N LYS A 197 2.70 10.69 16.14
CA LYS A 197 2.23 12.02 16.57
C LYS A 197 1.77 12.05 18.03
N GLN A 198 1.21 10.94 18.51
CA GLN A 198 0.73 10.79 19.89
C GLN A 198 1.86 10.97 20.93
N ILE A 199 3.13 10.76 20.57
CA ILE A 199 4.28 10.98 21.46
C ILE A 199 4.37 12.46 21.88
N CYS A 200 4.09 13.39 20.97
CA CYS A 200 4.08 14.83 21.26
C CYS A 200 2.97 15.18 22.30
N ASP A 201 1.82 14.52 22.22
CA ASP A 201 0.67 14.79 23.09
C ASP A 201 0.70 14.03 24.42
N THR A 202 1.51 12.97 24.53
CA THR A 202 1.66 12.15 25.73
C THR A 202 2.95 12.45 26.47
N VAL A 203 4.09 12.04 25.90
CA VAL A 203 5.44 12.17 26.50
C VAL A 203 5.79 13.64 26.69
N PHE A 204 5.79 14.42 25.61
CA PHE A 204 6.23 15.81 25.68
C PHE A 204 5.25 16.70 26.42
N LYS A 205 3.98 16.34 26.48
CA LYS A 205 3.01 16.99 27.38
C LYS A 205 3.34 16.76 28.85
N ASN A 206 3.78 15.56 29.22
CA ASN A 206 4.22 15.28 30.59
C ASN A 206 5.52 16.05 30.93
N LEU A 207 6.50 16.04 30.01
CA LEU A 207 7.80 16.70 30.22
C LEU A 207 7.72 18.24 30.18
N LEU A 208 7.02 18.84 29.22
CA LEU A 208 6.93 20.30 29.05
C LEU A 208 5.73 20.93 29.75
N GLY A 209 4.69 20.15 30.06
CA GLY A 209 3.43 20.65 30.59
C GLY A 209 2.81 21.73 29.70
N GLU A 210 2.42 22.83 30.34
CA GLU A 210 1.85 24.02 29.69
C GLU A 210 2.91 25.09 29.37
N THR A 211 4.21 24.72 29.31
CA THR A 211 5.29 25.69 29.04
C THR A 211 5.06 26.45 27.74
N ILE A 212 5.26 27.77 27.79
CA ILE A 212 5.05 28.69 26.67
C ILE A 212 6.40 29.19 26.15
N VAL A 213 6.56 29.28 24.84
CA VAL A 213 7.67 29.97 24.18
C VAL A 213 7.19 31.32 23.66
N MET A 214 7.98 32.37 23.88
CA MET A 214 7.73 33.74 23.44
C MET A 214 8.99 34.34 22.80
N ASP A 215 8.85 35.51 22.17
CA ASP A 215 9.98 36.15 21.46
C ASP A 215 11.05 36.69 22.43
N ASP A 216 10.65 37.47 23.43
CA ASP A 216 11.57 38.22 24.29
C ASP A 216 11.12 38.32 25.75
N LEU A 217 12.05 38.68 26.64
CA LEU A 217 11.81 38.79 28.08
C LEU A 217 10.80 39.89 28.47
N ASN A 218 10.75 41.01 27.76
CA ASN A 218 9.81 42.09 28.07
C ASN A 218 8.37 41.63 27.75
N SER A 219 8.18 41.01 26.59
CA SER A 219 6.90 40.39 26.22
C SER A 219 6.48 39.31 27.23
N ALA A 220 7.41 38.45 27.66
CA ALA A 220 7.12 37.39 28.63
C ALA A 220 6.71 37.91 30.02
N THR A 221 7.40 38.92 30.54
CA THR A 221 7.07 39.52 31.84
C THR A 221 5.74 40.28 31.78
N ASN A 222 5.48 41.00 30.68
CA ASN A 222 4.20 41.65 30.42
C ASN A 222 3.06 40.63 30.32
N TYR A 223 3.24 39.55 29.56
CA TYR A 223 2.27 38.49 29.39
C TYR A 223 1.90 37.87 30.73
N ARG A 224 2.90 37.51 31.54
CA ARG A 224 2.66 36.96 32.89
C ARG A 224 1.82 37.90 33.76
N ARG A 225 2.14 39.19 33.76
CA ARG A 225 1.40 40.20 34.52
C ARG A 225 -0.08 40.25 34.11
N GLU A 226 -0.37 40.28 32.81
CA GLU A 226 -1.75 40.30 32.32
C GLU A 226 -2.50 38.99 32.56
N VAL A 227 -1.84 37.82 32.43
CA VAL A 227 -2.43 36.51 32.77
C VAL A 227 -2.86 36.47 34.24
N LEU A 228 -1.99 36.90 35.15
CA LEU A 228 -2.28 36.90 36.58
C LEU A 228 -3.36 37.93 36.97
N ARG A 229 -3.36 39.11 36.30
CA ARG A 229 -4.42 40.12 36.47
C ARG A 229 -5.81 39.57 36.12
N ASN A 230 -5.88 38.67 35.14
CA ASN A 230 -7.09 37.97 34.74
C ASN A 230 -7.39 36.71 35.58
N GLN A 231 -6.71 36.54 36.73
CA GLN A 231 -6.88 35.42 37.67
C GLN A 231 -6.66 34.04 37.05
N ALA A 232 -5.84 33.95 35.99
CA ALA A 232 -5.45 32.70 35.36
C ALA A 232 -4.09 32.22 35.88
N PHE A 233 -3.86 30.91 35.87
CA PHE A 233 -2.56 30.33 36.15
C PHE A 233 -1.59 30.64 35.00
N CYS A 234 -0.36 31.06 35.34
CA CYS A 234 0.69 31.31 34.36
C CYS A 234 1.78 30.22 34.47
N PRO A 235 1.95 29.38 33.43
CA PRO A 235 3.01 28.37 33.40
C PRO A 235 4.39 29.01 33.25
N THR A 236 5.44 28.18 33.18
CA THR A 236 6.79 28.61 32.82
C THR A 236 6.78 29.19 31.41
N ILE A 237 7.49 30.30 31.23
CA ILE A 237 7.69 30.95 29.93
C ILE A 237 9.18 30.88 29.59
N LEU A 238 9.48 30.38 28.40
CA LEU A 238 10.79 30.42 27.76
C LEU A 238 10.75 31.49 26.68
N THR A 239 11.86 32.16 26.44
CA THR A 239 11.95 33.20 25.42
C THR A 239 13.04 32.86 24.42
N ARG A 240 12.86 33.22 23.15
CA ARG A 240 13.83 32.96 22.07
C ARG A 240 15.19 33.61 22.34
N ASP A 241 15.21 34.76 23.02
CA ASP A 241 16.44 35.39 23.51
C ASP A 241 17.15 34.62 24.65
N GLY A 242 16.64 33.44 25.05
CA GLY A 242 17.29 32.51 25.97
C GLY A 242 16.94 32.68 27.44
N ASN A 243 15.87 33.40 27.81
CA ASN A 243 15.50 33.58 29.21
C ASN A 243 14.38 32.62 29.65
N ARG A 244 14.34 32.33 30.95
CA ARG A 244 13.25 31.58 31.59
C ARG A 244 12.59 32.40 32.68
N VAL A 245 11.28 32.57 32.55
CA VAL A 245 10.39 33.05 33.61
C VAL A 245 9.70 31.83 34.20
N SER A 246 10.10 31.42 35.40
CA SER A 246 9.50 30.24 36.06
C SER A 246 8.00 30.45 36.32
N ALA A 247 7.24 29.35 36.46
CA ALA A 247 5.83 29.41 36.87
C ALA A 247 5.60 30.15 38.20
N LYS A 248 6.63 30.25 39.07
CA LYS A 248 6.61 31.04 40.31
C LYS A 248 6.88 32.53 40.10
N GLY A 249 7.20 32.95 38.87
CA GLY A 249 7.51 34.34 38.51
C GLY A 249 8.96 34.76 38.67
N LYS A 250 9.85 33.84 39.09
CA LYS A 250 11.29 34.12 39.17
C LYS A 250 11.90 34.13 37.77
N PHE A 251 12.65 35.17 37.45
CA PHE A 251 13.48 35.31 36.25
C PHE A 251 14.81 35.99 36.62
N GLY A 252 15.80 35.94 35.73
CA GLY A 252 17.16 36.43 36.00
C GLY A 252 18.07 35.42 36.72
N GLY A 253 19.37 35.71 36.72
CA GLY A 253 20.43 34.79 37.15
C GLY A 253 20.86 33.79 36.07
N SER A 254 22.09 33.28 36.17
CA SER A 254 22.67 32.36 35.18
C SER A 254 21.86 31.08 35.03
N GLN A 255 21.20 30.62 36.10
CA GLN A 255 20.31 29.47 36.11
C GLN A 255 19.04 29.64 35.28
N ASN A 256 18.68 30.87 34.91
CA ASN A 256 17.51 31.18 34.07
C ASN A 256 17.91 31.73 32.69
N LYS A 257 19.18 31.59 32.32
CA LYS A 257 19.69 31.95 31.00
C LYS A 257 20.21 30.70 30.29
N ALA A 258 19.62 30.39 29.14
CA ALA A 258 20.08 29.32 28.28
C ALA A 258 21.47 29.66 27.73
N PRO A 259 22.45 28.72 27.79
CA PRO A 259 23.73 28.91 27.14
C PRO A 259 23.60 28.93 25.61
N ARG A 260 24.72 29.18 24.93
CA ARG A 260 24.78 29.09 23.47
C ARG A 260 24.61 27.64 23.00
N ILE A 261 24.19 27.48 21.75
CA ILE A 261 23.75 26.19 21.21
C ILE A 261 24.90 25.18 21.06
N GLU A 262 26.14 25.63 20.84
CA GLU A 262 27.30 24.79 20.56
C GLU A 262 27.68 23.88 21.73
N GLY A 263 27.32 24.26 22.97
CA GLY A 263 27.58 23.49 24.18
C GLY A 263 26.37 22.70 24.69
N LEU A 264 25.29 22.62 23.92
CA LEU A 264 24.03 21.98 24.31
C LEU A 264 23.75 20.74 23.47
N GLN A 265 23.26 19.70 24.13
CA GLN A 265 22.50 18.66 23.46
C GLN A 265 21.15 19.25 23.08
N VAL A 266 20.82 19.23 21.79
CA VAL A 266 19.64 19.91 21.24
C VAL A 266 18.84 19.00 20.32
N PHE A 267 17.53 19.24 20.23
CA PHE A 267 16.67 18.54 19.28
C PHE A 267 17.14 18.77 17.84
N SER A 268 17.03 17.75 17.00
CA SER A 268 17.40 17.86 15.58
C SER A 268 16.46 18.80 14.83
N ALA A 269 16.96 19.46 13.79
CA ALA A 269 16.11 20.15 12.83
C ALA A 269 15.48 19.15 11.84
N PRO A 270 14.21 19.35 11.43
CA PRO A 270 13.62 18.57 10.35
C PRO A 270 14.27 18.92 9.01
N PHE A 271 14.07 18.06 8.02
CA PHE A 271 14.44 18.40 6.64
C PHE A 271 13.52 19.51 6.10
N PRO A 272 13.98 20.33 5.16
CA PRO A 272 13.11 21.31 4.49
C PRO A 272 11.91 20.62 3.84
N LYS A 273 10.76 21.32 3.76
CA LYS A 273 9.53 20.79 3.14
C LYS A 273 9.75 20.19 1.74
N ARG A 274 10.65 20.78 0.96
CA ARG A 274 11.05 20.30 -0.37
C ARG A 274 11.61 18.88 -0.36
N TYR A 275 12.36 18.49 0.67
CA TYR A 275 12.87 17.12 0.81
C TYR A 275 11.72 16.10 0.91
N TYR A 276 10.71 16.37 1.73
CA TYR A 276 9.56 15.48 1.88
C TYR A 276 8.73 15.42 0.59
N ALA A 277 8.53 16.56 -0.08
CA ALA A 277 7.86 16.59 -1.38
C ALA A 277 8.61 15.78 -2.46
N LEU A 278 9.94 15.91 -2.53
CA LEU A 278 10.76 15.10 -3.45
C LEU A 278 10.65 13.61 -3.15
N LYS A 279 10.60 13.24 -1.87
CA LYS A 279 10.45 11.85 -1.45
C LYS A 279 9.10 11.28 -1.88
N GLU A 280 8.01 12.00 -1.65
CA GLU A 280 6.67 11.62 -2.12
C GLU A 280 6.61 11.50 -3.65
N GLU A 281 7.20 12.46 -4.37
CA GLU A 281 7.29 12.40 -5.83
C GLU A 281 8.11 11.19 -6.31
N THR A 282 9.22 10.88 -5.63
CA THR A 282 10.07 9.73 -5.94
C THR A 282 9.31 8.42 -5.71
N ASP A 283 8.59 8.30 -4.60
CA ASP A 283 7.77 7.13 -4.28
C ASP A 283 6.67 6.91 -5.34
N MET A 284 5.99 7.98 -5.77
CA MET A 284 5.00 7.91 -6.86
C MET A 284 5.63 7.47 -8.19
N LEU A 285 6.81 7.99 -8.54
CA LEU A 285 7.52 7.58 -9.76
C LEU A 285 7.97 6.12 -9.70
N LEU A 286 8.40 5.63 -8.54
CA LEU A 286 8.76 4.23 -8.34
C LEU A 286 7.54 3.29 -8.52
N GLU A 287 6.37 3.68 -7.99
CA GLU A 287 5.13 2.94 -8.21
C GLU A 287 4.73 2.93 -9.69
N TYR A 288 4.84 4.08 -10.35
CA TYR A 288 4.55 4.19 -11.77
C TYR A 288 5.50 3.38 -12.64
N PHE A 289 6.81 3.43 -12.34
CA PHE A 289 7.84 2.61 -12.96
C PHE A 289 7.50 1.11 -12.83
N ALA A 290 7.16 0.65 -11.63
CA ALA A 290 6.77 -0.74 -11.40
C ALA A 290 5.51 -1.15 -12.18
N ALA A 291 4.54 -0.25 -12.35
CA ALA A 291 3.34 -0.49 -13.16
C ALA A 291 3.68 -0.63 -14.65
N LEU A 292 4.57 0.22 -15.18
CA LEU A 292 5.01 0.15 -16.57
C LEU A 292 5.81 -1.13 -16.86
N THR A 293 6.73 -1.52 -15.98
CA THR A 293 7.48 -2.78 -16.15
C THR A 293 6.54 -3.99 -16.15
N LYS A 294 5.50 -3.99 -15.29
CA LYS A 294 4.47 -5.04 -15.29
C LYS A 294 3.69 -5.06 -16.61
N LYS A 295 3.34 -3.89 -17.15
CA LYS A 295 2.67 -3.77 -18.46
C LYS A 295 3.54 -4.34 -19.57
N GLU A 296 4.81 -3.93 -19.64
CA GLU A 296 5.76 -4.43 -20.65
C GLU A 296 5.89 -5.95 -20.61
N LYS A 297 6.04 -6.51 -19.40
CA LYS A 297 6.09 -7.97 -19.20
C LYS A 297 4.80 -8.66 -19.65
N ALA A 298 3.63 -8.11 -19.33
CA ALA A 298 2.34 -8.67 -19.75
C ALA A 298 2.17 -8.64 -21.27
N GLU A 299 2.59 -7.55 -21.92
CA GLU A 299 2.58 -7.45 -23.39
C GLU A 299 3.58 -8.43 -24.03
N GLU A 300 4.75 -8.64 -23.42
CA GLU A 300 5.70 -9.64 -23.89
C GLU A 300 5.16 -11.06 -23.75
N GLU A 301 4.57 -11.41 -22.60
CA GLU A 301 3.90 -12.69 -22.38
C GLU A 301 2.77 -12.91 -23.40
N GLN A 302 1.98 -11.87 -23.69
CA GLN A 302 0.94 -11.91 -24.72
C GLN A 302 1.53 -12.16 -26.12
N ARG A 303 2.61 -11.46 -26.49
CA ARG A 303 3.30 -11.66 -27.77
C ARG A 303 3.86 -13.08 -27.90
N ASN A 304 4.46 -13.61 -26.83
CA ASN A 304 5.00 -14.97 -26.79
C ASN A 304 3.89 -16.03 -26.85
N HIS A 305 2.73 -15.78 -26.22
CA HIS A 305 1.56 -16.64 -26.35
C HIS A 305 1.03 -16.66 -27.78
N LEU A 306 0.96 -15.50 -28.45
CA LEU A 306 0.53 -15.42 -29.84
C LEU A 306 1.44 -16.22 -30.77
N LYS A 307 2.76 -16.08 -30.62
CA LYS A 307 3.75 -16.89 -31.36
C LYS A 307 3.57 -18.39 -31.12
N THR A 308 3.24 -18.78 -29.90
CA THR A 308 2.96 -20.18 -29.56
C THR A 308 1.69 -20.69 -30.26
N LEU A 309 0.63 -19.88 -30.32
CA LEU A 309 -0.61 -20.22 -31.05
C LEU A 309 -0.38 -20.36 -32.55
N GLU A 310 0.53 -19.57 -33.12
CA GLU A 310 0.93 -19.63 -34.54
C GLU A 310 1.96 -20.73 -34.84
N SER A 311 2.39 -21.50 -33.83
CA SER A 311 3.34 -22.59 -34.03
C SER A 311 2.77 -23.72 -34.90
N PRO A 312 3.60 -24.40 -35.71
CA PRO A 312 3.15 -25.50 -36.56
C PRO A 312 2.44 -26.62 -35.78
N GLU A 313 2.89 -26.91 -34.56
CA GLU A 313 2.31 -27.95 -33.70
C GLU A 313 0.90 -27.57 -33.24
N MET A 314 0.67 -26.31 -32.88
CA MET A 314 -0.66 -25.83 -32.46
C MET A 314 -1.62 -25.69 -33.65
N MET A 315 -1.12 -25.29 -34.82
CA MET A 315 -1.89 -25.28 -36.07
C MET A 315 -2.36 -26.68 -36.46
N GLN A 316 -1.49 -27.69 -36.37
CA GLN A 316 -1.88 -29.09 -36.59
C GLN A 316 -2.93 -29.58 -35.59
N LYS A 317 -2.77 -29.27 -34.30
CA LYS A 317 -3.78 -29.60 -33.28
C LYS A 317 -5.12 -28.90 -33.58
N GLN A 318 -5.09 -27.66 -34.06
CA GLN A 318 -6.29 -26.91 -34.43
C GLN A 318 -7.00 -27.54 -35.65
N GLU A 319 -6.25 -27.99 -36.65
CA GLU A 319 -6.78 -28.75 -37.79
C GLU A 319 -7.40 -30.08 -37.34
N GLN A 320 -6.71 -30.85 -36.50
CA GLN A 320 -7.22 -32.11 -35.95
C GLN A 320 -8.54 -31.91 -35.18
N VAL A 321 -8.63 -30.86 -34.34
CA VAL A 321 -9.87 -30.53 -33.61
C VAL A 321 -10.99 -30.15 -34.59
N THR A 322 -10.66 -29.46 -35.68
CA THR A 322 -11.65 -29.05 -36.69
C THR A 322 -12.17 -30.26 -37.45
N GLN A 323 -11.28 -31.18 -37.85
CA GLN A 323 -11.64 -32.45 -38.48
C GLN A 323 -12.52 -33.30 -37.56
N MET A 324 -12.13 -33.45 -36.29
CA MET A 324 -12.88 -34.22 -35.30
C MET A 324 -14.26 -33.62 -35.00
N LYS A 325 -14.41 -32.29 -35.05
CA LYS A 325 -15.72 -31.62 -34.98
C LYS A 325 -16.61 -31.91 -36.19
N MET A 326 -16.05 -31.87 -37.40
CA MET A 326 -16.82 -32.21 -38.61
C MET A 326 -17.28 -33.67 -38.56
N GLN A 327 -16.43 -34.58 -38.09
CA GLN A 327 -16.81 -35.98 -37.87
C GLN A 327 -17.93 -36.12 -36.83
N LEU A 328 -17.87 -35.38 -35.72
CA LEU A 328 -18.93 -35.38 -34.72
C LEU A 328 -20.27 -34.85 -35.26
N GLN A 329 -20.23 -33.76 -36.04
CA GLN A 329 -21.45 -33.21 -36.67
C GLN A 329 -22.08 -34.19 -37.67
N GLU A 330 -21.24 -34.92 -38.42
CA GLU A 330 -21.72 -35.95 -39.33
C GLU A 330 -22.35 -37.12 -38.57
N ILE A 331 -21.72 -37.57 -37.48
CA ILE A 331 -22.28 -38.60 -36.59
C ILE A 331 -23.61 -38.14 -35.98
N GLU A 332 -23.69 -36.89 -35.51
CA GLU A 332 -24.93 -36.31 -34.98
C GLU A 332 -26.04 -36.24 -36.03
N LYS A 333 -25.70 -35.88 -37.28
CA LYS A 333 -26.64 -35.87 -38.40
C LYS A 333 -27.14 -37.28 -38.73
N GLN A 334 -26.24 -38.26 -38.79
CA GLN A 334 -26.58 -39.66 -39.03
C GLN A 334 -27.43 -40.25 -37.89
N LEU A 335 -27.20 -39.85 -36.63
CA LEU A 335 -28.03 -40.24 -35.49
C LEU A 335 -29.39 -39.53 -35.48
N GLY A 336 -29.49 -38.33 -36.03
CA GLY A 336 -30.75 -37.59 -36.22
C GLY A 336 -31.62 -38.10 -37.37
N GLU A 337 -31.02 -38.78 -38.36
CA GLU A 337 -31.72 -39.37 -39.51
C GLU A 337 -32.30 -40.78 -39.22
N ILE A 338 -32.01 -41.37 -38.04
CA ILE A 338 -32.63 -42.64 -37.59
C ILE A 338 -34.04 -42.37 -37.04
N PHE A 339 -35.00 -42.35 -37.99
CA PHE A 339 -36.40 -42.79 -37.92
C PHE A 339 -37.45 -41.97 -37.11
N PHE A 340 -38.20 -41.12 -37.81
CA PHE A 340 -39.64 -40.89 -37.58
C PHE A 340 -40.42 -41.30 -38.84
N CYS A 341 -40.91 -42.55 -38.89
CA CYS A 341 -41.96 -42.94 -39.84
C CYS A 341 -43.27 -43.09 -39.05
N PRO A 342 -44.26 -42.19 -39.23
CA PRO A 342 -45.57 -42.39 -38.64
C PRO A 342 -46.29 -43.48 -39.44
N ALA A 343 -46.33 -44.71 -38.92
CA ALA A 343 -47.26 -45.72 -39.40
C ALA A 343 -48.58 -45.57 -38.62
N ALA A 344 -49.64 -45.15 -39.29
CA ALA A 344 -50.99 -45.15 -38.73
C ALA A 344 -51.54 -46.59 -38.73
N VAL A 345 -51.87 -47.11 -37.56
CA VAL A 345 -52.60 -48.39 -37.43
C VAL A 345 -54.02 -48.06 -36.97
N MET A 346 -55.02 -48.62 -37.66
CA MET A 346 -56.41 -48.59 -37.21
C MET A 346 -56.66 -49.78 -36.29
N ASP A 347 -57.10 -49.51 -35.06
CA ASP A 347 -57.63 -50.55 -34.17
C ASP A 347 -59.10 -50.88 -34.56
N GLY A 348 -59.57 -52.08 -34.22
CA GLY A 348 -60.91 -52.64 -34.49
C GLY A 348 -62.10 -51.88 -33.88
N LYS A 349 -61.91 -50.60 -33.52
CA LYS A 349 -62.93 -49.63 -33.12
C LYS A 349 -62.81 -48.29 -33.87
N ASN A 350 -62.08 -48.24 -34.99
CA ASN A 350 -61.98 -47.07 -35.88
C ASN A 350 -61.42 -45.79 -35.20
N GLN A 351 -60.37 -45.93 -34.38
CA GLN A 351 -59.51 -44.80 -33.96
C GLN A 351 -58.04 -45.06 -34.33
N ILE A 352 -57.33 -43.99 -34.72
CA ILE A 352 -55.90 -44.03 -35.10
C ILE A 352 -55.06 -43.97 -33.83
N VAL A 353 -54.20 -44.97 -33.62
CA VAL A 353 -53.20 -44.99 -32.55
C VAL A 353 -51.81 -45.04 -33.17
N PHE A 354 -50.91 -44.13 -32.78
CA PHE A 354 -49.51 -44.15 -33.18
C PHE A 354 -48.69 -44.97 -32.19
N CYS A 355 -48.14 -46.11 -32.63
CA CYS A 355 -47.19 -46.93 -31.86
C CYS A 355 -45.80 -46.85 -32.49
N LEU A 356 -44.79 -46.58 -31.68
CA LEU A 356 -43.37 -46.58 -32.05
C LEU A 356 -42.80 -48.00 -31.92
N PHE A 357 -42.30 -48.57 -33.03
CA PHE A 357 -41.53 -49.82 -33.02
C PHE A 357 -40.10 -49.55 -33.53
N PHE A 358 -39.11 -49.97 -32.75
CA PHE A 358 -37.69 -50.02 -33.16
C PHE A 358 -37.39 -51.39 -33.79
N PHE A 359 -36.91 -51.42 -35.03
CA PHE A 359 -36.28 -52.60 -35.62
C PHE A 359 -34.76 -52.38 -35.68
N LEU A 360 -34.00 -53.15 -34.90
CA LEU A 360 -32.55 -53.28 -35.03
C LEU A 360 -32.25 -54.47 -35.95
N THR A 361 -31.89 -54.21 -37.21
CA THR A 361 -31.30 -55.22 -38.08
C THR A 361 -29.78 -55.18 -37.94
N ALA A 362 -29.19 -56.22 -37.34
CA ALA A 362 -27.74 -56.39 -37.25
C ALA A 362 -27.18 -56.98 -38.55
N PRO A 363 -26.09 -56.44 -39.12
CA PRO A 363 -25.29 -57.14 -40.10
C PRO A 363 -24.12 -57.91 -39.44
N SER A 364 -23.90 -59.09 -39.99
CA SER A 364 -22.94 -60.14 -39.62
C SER A 364 -21.46 -59.79 -39.84
N CYS A 365 -20.61 -60.00 -38.83
CA CYS A 365 -19.15 -60.07 -38.97
C CYS A 365 -18.68 -61.51 -39.23
N PRO A 366 -17.64 -61.76 -40.06
CA PRO A 366 -16.91 -63.03 -40.04
C PRO A 366 -15.90 -63.09 -38.88
N ASN A 367 -15.74 -64.28 -38.30
CA ASN A 367 -14.93 -64.59 -37.11
C ASN A 367 -13.40 -64.39 -37.29
N PRO A 368 -12.66 -64.12 -36.19
CA PRO A 368 -11.22 -63.83 -36.19
C PRO A 368 -10.32 -65.08 -36.12
N PRO A 369 -9.02 -65.00 -36.48
CA PRO A 369 -8.02 -66.03 -36.21
C PRO A 369 -7.54 -66.05 -34.73
N PRO A 370 -6.97 -67.18 -34.26
CA PRO A 370 -6.79 -67.50 -32.83
C PRO A 370 -5.57 -66.82 -32.16
N PRO A 371 -5.53 -66.76 -30.80
CA PRO A 371 -4.55 -65.96 -30.07
C PRO A 371 -3.19 -66.67 -29.86
N PRO A 372 -2.06 -65.94 -29.81
CA PRO A 372 -0.81 -66.42 -29.24
C PRO A 372 -0.76 -66.27 -27.69
N PRO A 373 0.12 -67.04 -27.00
CA PRO A 373 -0.02 -67.41 -25.58
C PRO A 373 0.52 -66.35 -24.57
N PRO A 374 0.11 -66.41 -23.29
CA PRO A 374 0.66 -65.55 -22.22
C PRO A 374 1.97 -66.15 -21.67
N PRO A 375 2.94 -65.34 -21.24
CA PRO A 375 3.02 -64.91 -19.82
C PRO A 375 3.70 -63.51 -19.68
N THR A 376 3.87 -62.79 -18.56
CA THR A 376 3.86 -63.04 -17.11
C THR A 376 3.85 -61.66 -16.39
N ALA A 377 3.04 -61.53 -15.34
CA ALA A 377 3.29 -60.79 -14.09
C ALA A 377 3.44 -59.23 -14.02
N PHE A 378 2.69 -58.69 -13.03
CA PHE A 378 2.78 -57.40 -12.29
C PHE A 378 2.32 -56.11 -13.01
N SER A 379 1.16 -55.52 -12.66
CA SER A 379 0.76 -54.84 -11.40
C SER A 379 1.34 -53.41 -11.29
N GLU A 380 0.47 -52.37 -11.38
CA GLU A 380 0.47 -51.11 -10.58
C GLU A 380 -0.08 -49.84 -11.28
N THR A 381 -0.51 -49.88 -12.54
CA THR A 381 -0.86 -48.62 -13.24
C THR A 381 -2.35 -48.26 -13.24
N HIS A 382 -3.28 -49.19 -13.02
CA HIS A 382 -4.72 -48.91 -13.14
C HIS A 382 -5.38 -48.34 -11.87
N GLN A 383 -4.83 -48.58 -10.69
CA GLN A 383 -5.35 -48.01 -9.43
C GLN A 383 -4.89 -46.56 -9.19
N ASN A 384 -3.75 -46.16 -9.77
CA ASN A 384 -3.21 -44.80 -9.69
C ASN A 384 -3.95 -43.80 -10.60
N LEU A 385 -4.50 -44.24 -11.74
CA LEU A 385 -5.27 -43.38 -12.64
C LEU A 385 -6.65 -42.98 -12.09
N LEU A 386 -7.28 -43.85 -11.30
CA LEU A 386 -8.58 -43.56 -10.66
C LEU A 386 -8.46 -42.67 -9.42
N THR A 387 -7.35 -42.72 -8.68
CA THR A 387 -7.05 -41.80 -7.57
C THR A 387 -6.56 -40.44 -8.05
N LEU A 388 -5.81 -40.35 -9.17
CA LEU A 388 -5.45 -39.06 -9.76
C LEU A 388 -6.68 -38.30 -10.24
N ARG A 389 -7.63 -38.96 -10.92
CA ARG A 389 -8.83 -38.33 -11.49
C ARG A 389 -9.78 -37.78 -10.41
N LYS A 390 -9.87 -38.42 -9.24
CA LYS A 390 -10.64 -37.91 -8.09
C LYS A 390 -9.93 -36.74 -7.38
N LYS A 391 -8.58 -36.71 -7.34
CA LYS A 391 -7.82 -35.56 -6.81
C LYS A 391 -7.87 -34.33 -7.72
N THR A 392 -7.88 -34.48 -9.04
CA THR A 392 -8.01 -33.34 -9.98
C THR A 392 -9.41 -32.70 -9.92
N LEU A 393 -10.46 -33.51 -9.78
CA LEU A 393 -11.83 -32.99 -9.63
C LEU A 393 -12.08 -32.27 -8.29
N LYS A 394 -11.40 -32.69 -7.19
CA LYS A 394 -11.47 -31.98 -5.90
C LYS A 394 -10.62 -30.70 -5.89
N LYS A 395 -9.47 -30.68 -6.59
CA LYS A 395 -8.61 -29.49 -6.72
C LYS A 395 -9.27 -28.41 -7.59
N ASN A 396 -9.92 -28.78 -8.70
CA ASN A 396 -10.66 -27.82 -9.54
C ASN A 396 -11.91 -27.24 -8.86
N ARG A 397 -12.50 -27.92 -7.86
CA ARG A 397 -13.60 -27.38 -7.05
C ARG A 397 -13.12 -26.42 -5.95
N MET A 398 -11.87 -26.52 -5.50
CA MET A 398 -11.25 -25.57 -4.56
C MET A 398 -10.61 -24.35 -5.24
N VAL A 399 -10.15 -24.49 -6.49
CA VAL A 399 -9.57 -23.36 -7.26
C VAL A 399 -10.63 -22.35 -7.72
N LYS A 400 -11.92 -22.72 -7.73
CA LYS A 400 -13.05 -21.80 -8.00
C LYS A 400 -13.43 -20.87 -6.84
N LYS A 401 -12.67 -20.81 -5.74
CA LYS A 401 -13.02 -20.00 -4.55
C LYS A 401 -11.93 -19.08 -4.00
N LYS A 402 -10.85 -18.80 -4.73
CA LYS A 402 -9.84 -17.84 -4.26
C LYS A 402 -9.08 -17.19 -5.43
N ILE A 403 -9.70 -16.17 -6.02
CA ILE A 403 -8.98 -15.10 -6.73
C ILE A 403 -9.54 -13.81 -6.14
N GLU A 404 -9.06 -13.48 -4.94
CA GLU A 404 -9.10 -12.13 -4.39
C GLU A 404 -7.82 -11.44 -4.85
N TRP A 405 -7.97 -10.34 -5.58
CA TRP A 405 -6.86 -9.50 -6.03
C TRP A 405 -6.29 -8.71 -4.84
N TYR A 406 -4.98 -8.83 -4.63
CA TYR A 406 -4.13 -7.86 -3.93
C TYR A 406 -3.36 -7.06 -4.97
#